data_AF-A0AAV1KU43-F1
#
_entry.id   AF-A0AAV1KU43-F1
#
_cell.length_a   1.000
_cell.length_b   1.000
_cell.length_c   1.000
_cell.angle_alpha   90.00
_cell.angle_beta   90.00
_cell.angle_gamma   90.00
#
_symmetry.space_group_name_H-M   'P 1'
#
loop_
_entity.id
_entity.type
_entity.pdbx_description
1 polymer ?
#
loop_
_entity_poly.entity_id
_entity_poly.type
_entity_poly.pdbx_seq_one_letter_code
_entity_poly.pdbx_strand_id
1 'polypeptide(L)'
;MSRAGSVSQCVEGGEAGPAQEGGAPIVLLDEAGKLLERIIADRLVSHLCREGPDLDENQFGFRRGRSTIDAITRVRALAEETVSRGGVVLAVSLDISNVFNTLPWSCIREALNYHRVPPYLRRTIGAYLEERCVTYWGRDGAGRRVMSCGVPQGSVLGP
;
A
#
# COMPACT_ATOMS: atom_id res chain seq x y z
N MET A 1 -12.65 19.47 19.56
CA MET A 1 -12.61 17.99 19.58
C MET A 1 -13.55 17.50 18.48
N SER A 2 -13.06 17.42 17.24
CA SER A 2 -13.87 16.96 16.09
C SER A 2 -13.54 15.49 15.87
N ARG A 3 -14.56 14.63 15.92
CA ARG A 3 -14.44 13.18 15.69
C ARG A 3 -13.95 12.95 14.26
N ALA A 4 -12.80 12.30 14.10
CA ALA A 4 -12.41 11.74 12.83
C ALA A 4 -13.49 10.72 12.43
N GLY A 5 -14.01 10.84 11.20
CA GLY A 5 -15.03 9.95 10.68
C GLY A 5 -14.55 8.51 10.71
N SER A 6 -15.31 7.62 11.35
CA SER A 6 -15.03 6.19 11.35
C SER A 6 -15.15 5.66 9.92
N VAL A 7 -14.03 5.26 9.31
CA VAL A 7 -14.06 4.53 8.04
C VAL A 7 -14.44 3.08 8.35
N SER A 8 -15.74 2.80 8.30
CA SER A 8 -16.27 1.44 8.44
C SER A 8 -16.12 0.71 7.10
N GLN A 9 -15.38 -0.39 7.11
CA GLN A 9 -15.26 -1.27 5.95
C GLN A 9 -16.36 -2.33 6.02
N CYS A 10 -17.38 -2.18 5.17
CA CYS A 10 -18.39 -3.20 4.95
C CYS A 10 -17.87 -4.20 3.91
N VAL A 11 -17.76 -5.47 4.29
CA VAL A 11 -17.47 -6.56 3.34
C VAL A 11 -18.81 -7.18 2.93
N GLU A 12 -19.20 -7.04 1.65
CA GLU A 12 -20.31 -7.81 1.11
C GLU A 12 -19.88 -9.26 0.85
N GLY A 13 -20.54 -10.18 1.55
CA GLY A 13 -20.83 -11.57 1.16
C GLY A 13 -19.71 -12.45 0.58
N GLY A 14 -19.06 -13.23 1.43
CA GLY A 14 -18.36 -14.47 1.08
C GLY A 14 -18.35 -15.43 2.29
N GLU A 15 -18.79 -16.68 2.09
CA GLU A 15 -19.06 -17.70 3.12
C GLU A 15 -18.07 -17.77 4.30
N ALA A 16 -18.61 -17.92 5.51
CA ALA A 16 -17.86 -18.28 6.72
C ALA A 16 -17.41 -19.75 6.66
N GLY A 17 -16.26 -19.99 6.05
CA GLY A 17 -15.35 -21.12 6.27
C GLY A 17 -14.05 -20.65 6.97
N PRO A 18 -13.14 -21.55 7.38
CA PRO A 18 -11.86 -21.13 7.95
C PRO A 18 -11.17 -20.27 6.91
N ALA A 19 -10.80 -19.04 7.28
CA ALA A 19 -10.12 -18.03 6.45
C ALA A 19 -10.23 -18.30 4.94
N GLN A 20 -11.27 -17.78 4.27
CA GLN A 20 -11.28 -17.76 2.81
C GLN A 20 -10.02 -17.01 2.32
N GLU A 21 -9.01 -17.79 1.93
CA GLU A 21 -7.86 -17.38 1.15
C GLU A 21 -8.39 -16.94 -0.22
N GLY A 22 -8.68 -15.65 -0.42
CA GLY A 22 -8.97 -15.17 -1.77
C GLY A 22 -9.64 -13.81 -1.92
N GLY A 23 -10.34 -13.30 -0.90
CA GLY A 23 -11.05 -12.03 -0.99
C GLY A 23 -10.38 -10.92 -0.19
N ALA A 24 -9.64 -10.04 -0.85
CA ALA A 24 -9.19 -8.81 -0.22
C ALA A 24 -10.39 -7.83 -0.14
N PRO A 25 -10.73 -7.30 1.06
CA PRO A 25 -11.93 -6.49 1.21
C PRO A 25 -11.74 -5.12 0.54
N ILE A 26 -12.65 -4.74 -0.34
CA ILE A 26 -12.64 -3.45 -1.03
C ILE A 26 -13.18 -2.37 -0.09
N VAL A 27 -12.55 -1.19 -0.07
CA VAL A 27 -13.08 -0.02 0.63
C VAL A 27 -13.56 1.00 -0.38
N LEU A 28 -14.85 1.29 -0.33
CA LEU A 28 -15.42 2.41 -1.06
C LEU A 28 -15.42 3.63 -0.15
N LEU A 29 -14.51 4.56 -0.44
CA LEU A 29 -14.55 5.89 0.16
C LEU A 29 -15.54 6.77 -0.59
N ASP A 30 -16.14 7.71 0.12
CA ASP A 30 -16.89 8.80 -0.51
C ASP A 30 -15.94 9.71 -1.31
N GLU A 31 -16.52 10.59 -2.14
CA GLU A 31 -15.74 11.46 -3.01
C GLU A 31 -14.84 12.43 -2.22
N ALA A 32 -15.29 12.88 -1.05
CA ALA A 32 -14.48 13.70 -0.16
C ALA A 32 -13.26 12.94 0.39
N GLY A 33 -13.44 11.68 0.78
CA GLY A 33 -12.37 10.79 1.21
C GLY A 33 -11.36 10.54 0.11
N LYS A 34 -11.80 10.21 -1.10
CA LYS A 34 -10.91 10.03 -2.27
C LYS A 34 -10.12 11.30 -2.58
N LEU A 35 -10.76 12.47 -2.49
CA LEU A 35 -10.09 13.75 -2.70
C LEU A 35 -9.01 13.99 -1.63
N LEU A 36 -9.33 13.75 -0.35
CA LEU A 36 -8.36 13.87 0.73
C LEU A 36 -7.17 12.93 0.54
N GLU A 37 -7.42 11.68 0.21
CA GLU A 37 -6.36 10.71 -0.09
C GLU A 37 -5.46 11.18 -1.22
N ARG A 38 -6.05 11.71 -2.30
CA ARG A 38 -5.29 12.22 -3.44
C ARG A 38 -4.40 13.41 -3.07
N ILE A 39 -4.88 14.30 -2.21
CA ILE A 39 -4.08 15.43 -1.68
C ILE A 39 -2.92 14.91 -0.82
N ILE A 40 -3.16 13.92 0.03
CA ILE A 40 -2.12 13.34 0.88
C ILE A 40 -1.07 12.63 0.01
N ALA A 41 -1.52 11.85 -0.99
CA ALA A 41 -0.66 11.10 -1.90
C ALA A 41 0.25 12.04 -2.69
N ASP A 42 -0.31 13.11 -3.28
CA ASP A 42 0.47 14.09 -4.05
C ASP A 42 1.54 14.78 -3.19
N ARG A 43 1.19 15.16 -1.95
CA ARG A 43 2.15 15.75 -1.00
C ARG A 43 3.24 14.77 -0.59
N LEU A 44 2.89 13.50 -0.37
CA LEU A 44 3.85 12.47 -0.01
C LEU A 44 4.82 12.20 -1.17
N VAL A 45 4.30 12.01 -2.38
CA VAL A 45 5.13 11.82 -3.59
C VAL A 45 6.04 13.03 -3.81
N SER A 46 5.51 14.26 -3.69
CA SER A 46 6.32 15.47 -3.80
C SER A 46 7.45 15.52 -2.78
N HIS A 47 7.19 15.11 -1.53
CA HIS A 47 8.22 15.04 -0.48
C HIS A 47 9.29 13.99 -0.81
N LEU A 48 8.87 12.78 -1.18
CA LEU A 48 9.77 11.67 -1.51
C LEU A 48 10.66 11.98 -2.73
N CYS A 49 10.18 12.80 -3.68
CA CYS A 49 10.97 13.20 -4.84
C CYS A 49 11.91 14.38 -4.61
N ARG A 50 11.79 15.14 -3.51
CA ARG A 50 12.48 16.44 -3.35
C ARG A 50 13.33 16.54 -2.08
N GLU A 51 12.91 15.91 -0.99
CA GLU A 51 13.45 16.18 0.34
C GLU A 51 13.86 14.92 1.12
N GLY A 52 13.15 13.81 0.93
CA GLY A 52 13.46 12.54 1.59
C GLY A 52 14.68 11.83 0.99
N PRO A 53 15.28 10.85 1.70
CA PRO A 53 16.06 9.81 1.06
C PRO A 53 15.32 9.25 -0.15
N ASP A 54 16.01 9.22 -1.29
CA ASP A 54 15.45 8.74 -2.55
C ASP A 54 15.02 7.28 -2.45
N LEU A 55 13.96 6.95 -3.18
CA LEU A 55 13.59 5.56 -3.46
C LEU A 55 14.66 4.92 -4.34
N ASP A 56 14.91 3.62 -4.12
CA ASP A 56 15.87 2.83 -4.89
C ASP A 56 15.69 3.05 -6.40
N GLU A 57 16.79 3.19 -7.15
CA GLU A 57 16.73 3.45 -8.58
C GLU A 57 16.03 2.33 -9.36
N ASN A 58 16.04 1.11 -8.83
CA ASN A 58 15.37 -0.06 -9.38
C ASN A 58 13.93 -0.24 -8.86
N GLN A 59 13.38 0.73 -8.12
CA GLN A 59 11.97 0.76 -7.77
C GLN A 59 11.17 1.44 -8.89
N PHE A 60 10.50 0.63 -9.71
CA PHE A 60 9.73 1.09 -10.87
C PHE A 60 8.22 1.18 -10.61
N GLY A 61 7.69 0.37 -9.68
CA GLY A 61 6.28 0.36 -9.33
C GLY A 61 5.85 1.63 -8.61
N PHE A 62 4.64 2.12 -8.94
CA PHE A 62 3.97 3.27 -8.28
C PHE A 62 4.84 4.53 -8.12
N ARG A 63 5.84 4.71 -9.00
CA ARG A 63 6.75 5.85 -8.98
C ARG A 63 6.53 6.74 -10.19
N ARG A 64 6.39 8.05 -9.95
CA ARG A 64 6.25 9.03 -11.03
C ARG A 64 7.47 8.99 -11.96
N GLY A 65 7.22 8.91 -13.26
CA GLY A 65 8.28 8.87 -14.28
C GLY A 65 8.99 7.53 -14.41
N ARG A 66 8.47 6.46 -13.79
CA ARG A 66 8.89 5.08 -14.01
C ARG A 66 7.71 4.24 -14.47
N SER A 67 8.01 3.18 -15.21
CA SER A 67 7.02 2.27 -15.75
C SER A 67 7.50 0.83 -15.71
N THR A 68 6.58 -0.12 -15.90
CA THR A 68 6.92 -1.53 -16.07
C THR A 68 7.85 -1.76 -17.28
N ILE A 69 7.75 -0.91 -18.32
CA ILE A 69 8.63 -0.97 -19.48
C ILE A 69 10.07 -0.67 -19.06
N ASP A 70 10.30 0.33 -18.22
CA ASP A 70 11.63 0.66 -17.71
C ASP A 70 12.23 -0.50 -16.91
N ALA A 71 11.40 -1.16 -16.09
CA ALA A 71 11.82 -2.33 -15.33
C ALA A 71 12.27 -3.49 -16.24
N ILE A 72 11.46 -3.82 -17.25
CA ILE A 72 11.77 -4.90 -18.21
C ILE A 72 13.01 -4.55 -19.03
N THR A 73 13.12 -3.31 -19.50
CA THR A 73 14.31 -2.84 -20.24
C THR A 73 15.57 -2.97 -19.37
N ARG A 74 15.49 -2.64 -18.08
CA ARG A 74 16.63 -2.78 -17.15
C ARG A 74 17.07 -4.24 -17.00
N VAL A 75 16.12 -5.16 -16.81
CA VAL A 75 16.41 -6.60 -16.72
C VAL A 75 17.01 -7.13 -18.01
N ARG A 76 16.46 -6.72 -19.16
CA ARG A 76 16.96 -7.10 -20.49
C ARG A 76 18.40 -6.65 -20.70
N ALA A 77 18.71 -5.39 -20.38
CA ALA A 77 20.06 -4.85 -20.51
C ALA A 77 21.07 -5.60 -19.64
N LEU A 78 20.72 -5.91 -18.38
CA LEU A 78 21.58 -6.70 -17.49
C LEU A 78 21.83 -8.11 -18.04
N ALA A 79 20.80 -8.72 -18.62
CA ALA A 79 20.92 -10.05 -19.21
C ALA A 79 21.83 -10.04 -20.46
N GLU A 80 21.62 -9.09 -21.36
CA GLU A 80 22.44 -8.92 -22.57
C GLU A 80 23.91 -8.66 -22.23
N GLU A 81 24.18 -7.77 -21.26
CA GLU A 81 25.54 -7.49 -20.81
C GLU A 81 26.22 -8.75 -20.27
N THR A 82 25.54 -9.51 -19.40
CA THR A 82 26.10 -10.71 -18.77
C THR A 82 26.40 -11.80 -19.81
N VAL A 83 25.47 -12.04 -20.74
CA VAL A 83 25.62 -13.04 -21.80
C VAL A 83 26.73 -12.64 -22.77
N SER A 84 26.86 -11.35 -23.11
CA SER A 84 27.93 -10.87 -24.00
C SER A 84 29.33 -11.12 -23.44
N ARG A 85 29.46 -11.25 -22.12
CA ARG A 85 30.71 -11.54 -21.40
C ARG A 85 30.92 -13.04 -21.16
N GLY A 86 30.08 -13.89 -21.78
CA GLY A 86 30.12 -15.35 -21.62
C GLY A 86 29.53 -15.86 -20.29
N GLY A 87 28.84 -15.00 -19.55
CA GLY A 87 28.20 -15.36 -18.28
C GLY A 87 26.81 -15.99 -18.46
N VAL A 88 26.27 -16.49 -17.34
CA VAL A 88 24.90 -17.04 -17.25
C VAL A 88 24.08 -16.14 -16.33
N VAL A 89 22.80 -15.94 -16.68
CA VAL A 89 21.86 -15.12 -15.91
C VAL A 89 20.84 -16.03 -15.24
N LEU A 90 20.64 -15.84 -13.94
CA LEU A 90 19.57 -16.48 -13.17
C LEU A 90 18.62 -15.40 -12.64
N ALA A 91 17.33 -15.54 -12.96
CA ALA A 91 16.29 -14.67 -12.42
C ALA A 91 15.59 -15.34 -11.23
N VAL A 92 15.44 -14.61 -10.13
CA VAL A 92 14.67 -15.02 -8.96
C VAL A 92 13.54 -14.03 -8.77
N SER A 93 12.30 -14.50 -8.82
CA SER A 93 11.10 -13.68 -8.60
C SER A 93 10.53 -13.93 -7.20
N LEU A 94 10.26 -12.86 -6.46
CA LEU A 94 9.57 -12.88 -5.18
C LEU A 94 8.22 -12.17 -5.36
N ASP A 95 7.13 -12.81 -4.93
CA ASP A 95 5.82 -12.19 -4.83
C ASP A 95 5.35 -12.25 -3.37
N ILE A 96 4.91 -11.10 -2.84
CA ILE A 96 4.47 -11.00 -1.44
C ILE A 96 2.95 -11.14 -1.42
N SER A 97 2.49 -12.33 -1.03
CA SER A 97 1.06 -12.60 -0.88
C SER A 97 0.39 -11.61 0.06
N ASN A 98 -0.70 -11.01 -0.43
CA ASN A 98 -1.64 -10.24 0.39
C ASN A 98 -1.02 -9.01 1.09
N VAL A 99 0.04 -8.42 0.54
CA VAL A 99 0.81 -7.32 1.18
C VAL A 99 -0.08 -6.17 1.65
N PHE A 100 -1.05 -5.76 0.85
CA PHE A 100 -1.96 -4.66 1.22
C PHE A 100 -2.88 -5.01 2.39
N ASN A 101 -3.12 -6.28 2.72
CA ASN A 101 -3.92 -6.63 3.90
C ASN A 101 -3.07 -7.00 5.12
N THR A 102 -1.78 -7.28 4.93
CA THR A 102 -0.91 -7.81 5.99
C THR A 102 0.16 -6.83 6.45
N LEU A 103 0.41 -5.73 5.72
CA LEU A 103 1.45 -4.76 6.05
C LEU A 103 1.21 -4.12 7.43
N PRO A 104 2.09 -4.35 8.43
CA PRO A 104 1.93 -3.77 9.76
C PRO A 104 2.02 -2.25 9.71
N TRP A 105 1.13 -1.54 10.42
CA TRP A 105 1.16 -0.07 10.43
C TRP A 105 2.43 0.49 11.11
N SER A 106 3.08 -0.28 11.98
CA SER A 106 4.39 0.08 12.54
C SER A 106 5.43 0.23 11.42
N CYS A 107 5.48 -0.69 10.47
CA CYS A 107 6.40 -0.63 9.32
C CYS A 107 6.12 0.61 8.46
N ILE A 108 4.85 0.97 8.24
CA ILE A 108 4.49 2.20 7.53
C ILE A 108 5.02 3.42 8.29
N ARG A 109 4.81 3.49 9.61
CA ARG A 109 5.30 4.61 10.44
C ARG A 109 6.81 4.72 10.42
N GLU A 110 7.51 3.59 10.50
CA GLU A 110 8.98 3.51 10.40
C GLU A 110 9.46 4.01 9.03
N ALA A 111 8.84 3.57 7.94
CA ALA A 111 9.17 4.04 6.59
C ALA A 111 8.96 5.56 6.44
N LEU A 112 7.84 6.09 6.93
CA LEU A 112 7.59 7.54 6.91
C LEU A 112 8.63 8.33 7.72
N ASN A 113 9.10 7.78 8.85
CA ASN A 113 10.17 8.38 9.64
C ASN A 113 11.51 8.33 8.90
N TYR A 114 11.85 7.17 8.32
CA TYR A 114 13.07 6.99 7.53
C TYR A 114 13.13 8.00 6.37
N HIS A 115 12.04 8.15 5.63
CA HIS A 115 11.93 9.10 4.52
C HIS A 115 11.79 10.57 4.97
N ARG A 116 11.91 10.86 6.27
CA ARG A 116 11.84 12.20 6.86
C ARG A 116 10.55 12.94 6.52
N VAL A 117 9.44 12.22 6.39
CA VAL A 117 8.15 12.80 6.04
C VAL A 117 7.74 13.83 7.10
N PRO A 118 7.21 15.01 6.70
CA PRO A 118 6.85 16.08 7.61
C PRO A 118 5.92 15.60 8.74
N PRO A 119 6.08 16.09 9.98
CA PRO A 119 5.28 15.65 11.11
C PRO A 119 3.77 15.75 10.90
N TYR A 120 3.30 16.75 10.13
CA TYR A 120 1.88 16.90 9.85
C TYR A 120 1.34 15.76 8.96
N LEU A 121 2.06 15.37 7.89
CA LEU A 121 1.69 14.23 7.05
C LEU A 121 1.73 12.93 7.82
N ARG A 122 2.76 12.71 8.65
CA ARG A 122 2.85 11.53 9.51
C ARG A 122 1.64 11.41 10.45
N ARG A 123 1.20 12.52 11.06
CA ARG A 123 -0.01 12.55 11.89
C ARG A 123 -1.27 12.30 11.08
N THR A 124 -1.40 12.89 9.90
CA THR A 124 -2.57 12.68 9.03
C THR A 124 -2.68 11.22 8.57
N ILE A 125 -1.58 10.62 8.11
CA ILE A 125 -1.54 9.21 7.72
C ILE A 125 -1.75 8.30 8.93
N GLY A 126 -1.16 8.64 10.08
CA GLY A 126 -1.40 7.93 11.35
C GLY A 126 -2.89 7.89 11.69
N ALA A 127 -3.56 9.04 11.68
CA ALA A 127 -5.00 9.15 11.93
C ALA A 127 -5.85 8.44 10.87
N TYR A 128 -5.40 8.41 9.61
CA TYR A 128 -6.07 7.66 8.53
C TYR A 128 -6.00 6.14 8.72
N LEU A 129 -4.90 5.64 9.29
CA LEU A 129 -4.70 4.23 9.58
C LEU A 129 -5.31 3.82 10.94
N GLU A 130 -5.36 4.71 11.92
CA GLU A 130 -5.84 4.40 13.27
C GLU A 130 -7.34 4.10 13.36
N GLU A 131 -7.71 3.35 14.42
CA GLU A 131 -9.10 3.01 14.79
C GLU A 131 -9.94 2.30 13.71
N ARG A 132 -9.29 1.76 12.68
CA ARG A 132 -10.00 1.02 11.63
C ARG A 132 -10.54 -0.30 12.14
N CYS A 133 -11.79 -0.55 11.79
CA CYS A 133 -12.46 -1.81 12.05
C CYS A 133 -13.12 -2.32 10.77
N VAL A 134 -13.00 -3.61 10.53
CA VAL A 134 -13.78 -4.30 9.49
C VAL A 134 -15.02 -4.88 10.15
N THR A 135 -16.18 -4.56 9.58
CA THR A 135 -17.44 -5.20 9.94
C THR A 135 -17.80 -6.22 8.87
N TYR A 136 -18.10 -7.43 9.30
CA TYR A 136 -18.43 -8.54 8.42
C TYR A 136 -19.69 -9.25 8.91
N TRP A 137 -20.42 -9.87 7.99
CA TRP A 137 -21.59 -10.68 8.31
C TRP A 137 -21.23 -12.16 8.21
N GLY A 138 -21.29 -12.86 9.34
CA GLY A 138 -21.13 -14.30 9.42
C GLY A 138 -22.45 -15.02 9.66
N ARG A 139 -22.40 -16.36 9.74
CA ARG A 139 -23.56 -17.20 10.09
C ARG A 139 -24.21 -16.81 11.43
N ASP A 140 -23.41 -16.31 12.36
CA ASP A 140 -23.83 -15.92 13.72
C ASP A 140 -24.18 -14.42 13.84
N GLY A 141 -24.31 -13.71 12.70
CA GLY A 141 -24.62 -12.27 12.66
C GLY A 141 -23.42 -11.38 12.36
N ALA A 142 -23.51 -10.10 12.76
CA ALA A 142 -22.47 -9.11 12.50
C ALA A 142 -21.27 -9.29 13.45
N GLY A 143 -20.08 -9.45 12.86
CA GLY A 143 -18.80 -9.41 13.57
C GLY A 143 -18.07 -8.08 13.31
N ARG A 144 -17.23 -7.68 14.27
CA ARG A 144 -16.33 -6.52 14.16
C ARG A 144 -14.91 -6.93 14.51
N ARG A 145 -13.96 -6.59 13.65
CA ARG A 145 -12.53 -6.84 13.88
C ARG A 145 -11.76 -5.53 13.84
N VAL A 146 -11.03 -5.24 14.92
CA VAL A 146 -10.08 -4.12 14.97
C VAL A 146 -8.86 -4.47 14.12
N MET A 147 -8.41 -3.51 13.31
CA MET A 147 -7.25 -3.66 12.43
C MET A 147 -6.00 -3.08 13.10
N SER A 148 -4.85 -3.68 12.79
CA SER A 148 -3.50 -3.19 13.15
C SER A 148 -2.52 -3.26 11.98
N CYS A 149 -2.99 -3.76 10.83
CA CYS A 149 -2.25 -3.94 9.61
C CYS A 149 -3.19 -3.75 8.41
N GLY A 150 -2.56 -3.61 7.24
CA GLY A 150 -3.21 -3.46 5.96
C GLY A 150 -3.62 -2.03 5.61
N VAL A 151 -3.69 -1.75 4.32
CA VAL A 151 -4.24 -0.56 3.71
C VAL A 151 -5.45 -0.95 2.86
N PRO A 152 -6.49 -0.11 2.83
CA PRO A 152 -7.69 -0.36 2.04
C PRO A 152 -7.42 -0.65 0.57
N GLN A 153 -7.87 -1.80 0.06
CA GLN A 153 -7.82 -2.05 -1.36
C GLN A 153 -8.82 -1.14 -2.09
N GLY A 154 -8.34 -0.38 -3.08
CA GLY A 154 -9.09 0.67 -3.76
C GLY A 154 -8.87 2.09 -3.20
N SER A 155 -8.06 2.24 -2.15
CA SER A 155 -7.58 3.57 -1.74
C SER A 155 -6.57 4.14 -2.74
N VAL A 156 -6.56 5.46 -2.86
CA VAL A 156 -5.56 6.22 -3.62
C VAL A 156 -4.22 6.24 -2.89
N LEU A 157 -4.21 6.07 -1.56
CA LEU A 157 -3.01 6.04 -0.71
C LEU A 157 -2.38 4.65 -0.53
N GLY A 158 -3.06 3.59 -0.97
CA GLY A 158 -2.60 2.21 -0.76
C GLY A 158 -1.31 1.89 -1.51
N PRO A 159 -1.22 2.17 -2.82
CA PRO A 159 0.02 2.04 -3.59
C PRO A 159 1.02 3.17 -3.32
#